data_AF-A0AAV5IDT1-F1
#
_entry.id   AF-A0AAV5IDT1-F1
#
_cell.length_a   1.000
_cell.length_b   1.000
_cell.length_c   1.000
_cell.angle_alpha   90.00
_cell.angle_beta   90.00
_cell.angle_gamma   90.00
#
_symmetry.space_group_name_H-M   'P 1'
#
loop_
_entity.id
_entity.type
_entity.pdbx_description
1 polymer ?
#
loop_
_entity_poly.entity_id
_entity_poly.type
_entity_poly.pdbx_seq_one_letter_code
_entity_poly.pdbx_strand_id
1 'polypeptide(L)'
;MASSFKPEQARAPPAVPLPIPPLTKFKIGICQLLVTPDKERNIAHALKAIEEAAKKGAQLVLLPEIWNSSYSNDSLPVYAEDIDAGGDASPSTVMLSEVSWRLKITIVGGSMPERYGDKLYNTCCVFGSNGKLKAKHWKIHLFDIDIPGEITFTESKTLTAGESLTIVDTDVGRIGIGICYDIQFQELAMIYAARGLFIYPLNHEMIMISTTFDILIGYRLLLHLFMNPLHYTRLMFLHLGAHLLCFPGAFNLTTGPLHWELMQRARATDNQVRY
;
A
#
# COMPACT_ATOMS: atom_id res chain seq x y z
N MET A 1 -27.17 -28.65 -31.33
CA MET A 1 -25.74 -28.39 -31.64
C MET A 1 -25.14 -27.75 -30.41
N ALA A 2 -24.11 -28.35 -29.81
CA ALA A 2 -23.37 -27.70 -28.73
C ALA A 2 -22.61 -26.51 -29.31
N SER A 3 -22.71 -25.34 -28.67
CA SER A 3 -22.01 -24.13 -29.09
C SER A 3 -20.51 -24.39 -29.20
N SER A 4 -19.91 -24.04 -30.34
CA SER A 4 -18.46 -24.08 -30.56
C SER A 4 -17.71 -22.94 -29.86
N PHE A 5 -18.42 -22.09 -29.12
CA PHE A 5 -17.85 -20.98 -28.39
C PHE A 5 -17.05 -21.49 -27.19
N LYS A 6 -15.77 -21.19 -27.19
CA LYS A 6 -14.80 -21.47 -26.14
C LYS A 6 -14.43 -20.17 -25.44
N PRO A 7 -15.08 -19.81 -24.30
CA PRO A 7 -14.80 -18.56 -23.58
C PRO A 7 -13.31 -18.35 -23.27
N GLU A 8 -12.58 -19.45 -23.08
CA GLU A 8 -11.14 -19.48 -22.85
C GLU A 8 -10.31 -18.96 -24.04
N GLN A 9 -10.86 -18.98 -25.25
CA GLN A 9 -10.21 -18.47 -26.48
C GLN A 9 -10.52 -16.99 -26.75
N ALA A 10 -11.47 -16.40 -26.02
CA ALA A 10 -11.84 -14.99 -26.19
C ALA A 10 -10.81 -14.02 -25.60
N ARG A 11 -9.80 -14.51 -24.85
CA ARG A 11 -8.69 -13.72 -24.32
C ARG A 11 -7.38 -14.15 -24.99
N ALA A 12 -6.95 -13.36 -25.98
CA ALA A 12 -5.65 -13.49 -26.61
C ALA A 12 -4.86 -12.16 -26.46
N PRO A 13 -3.61 -12.18 -25.97
CA PRO A 13 -2.87 -13.36 -25.53
C PRO A 13 -3.44 -13.95 -24.22
N PRO A 14 -3.29 -15.27 -24.02
CA PRO A 14 -3.65 -15.89 -22.76
C PRO A 14 -2.81 -15.29 -21.63
N ALA A 15 -3.47 -15.12 -20.49
CA ALA A 15 -2.87 -14.88 -19.19
C ALA A 15 -1.58 -15.70 -18.97
N VAL A 16 -0.46 -15.03 -18.68
CA VAL A 16 0.74 -15.72 -18.20
C VAL A 16 0.48 -16.21 -16.77
N PRO A 17 0.46 -17.52 -16.49
CA PRO A 17 0.28 -18.02 -15.13
C PRO A 17 1.56 -17.77 -14.34
N LEU A 18 1.48 -16.96 -13.29
CA LEU A 18 2.58 -16.78 -12.34
C LEU A 18 2.51 -17.86 -11.25
N PRO A 19 3.64 -18.33 -10.70
CA PRO A 19 3.62 -19.23 -9.55
C PRO A 19 2.87 -18.56 -8.38
N ILE A 20 2.05 -19.35 -7.67
CA ILE A 20 1.18 -18.87 -6.59
C ILE A 20 1.94 -19.00 -5.26
N PRO A 21 2.25 -17.90 -4.56
CA PRO A 21 2.79 -18.01 -3.21
C PRO A 21 1.72 -18.60 -2.26
N PRO A 22 2.09 -19.48 -1.31
CA PRO A 22 1.14 -20.07 -0.39
C PRO A 22 0.47 -18.98 0.47
N LEU A 23 -0.85 -18.84 0.35
CA LEU A 23 -1.65 -17.92 1.16
C LEU A 23 -2.16 -18.63 2.41
N THR A 24 -1.77 -18.11 3.58
CA THR A 24 -2.32 -18.52 4.87
C THR A 24 -3.10 -17.37 5.50
N LYS A 25 -3.88 -17.62 6.55
CA LYS A 25 -4.54 -16.55 7.31
C LYS A 25 -3.47 -15.78 8.09
N PHE A 26 -3.40 -14.47 7.89
CA PHE A 26 -2.49 -13.59 8.62
C PHE A 26 -3.18 -12.31 9.12
N LYS A 27 -2.53 -11.61 10.05
CA LYS A 27 -2.97 -10.28 10.52
C LYS A 27 -2.12 -9.18 9.89
N ILE A 28 -2.77 -8.04 9.63
CA ILE A 28 -2.15 -6.84 9.07
C ILE A 28 -2.16 -5.74 10.15
N GLY A 29 -1.02 -5.09 10.37
CA GLY A 29 -0.92 -3.86 11.14
C GLY A 29 -0.84 -2.67 10.20
N ILE A 30 -1.73 -1.69 10.36
CA ILE A 30 -1.70 -0.45 9.58
C ILE A 30 -1.36 0.67 10.55
N CYS A 31 -0.18 1.26 10.36
CA CYS A 31 0.35 2.27 11.25
C CYS A 31 -0.05 3.66 10.77
N GLN A 32 -0.55 4.48 11.68
CA GLN A 32 -0.75 5.91 11.48
C GLN A 32 0.26 6.65 12.34
N LEU A 33 1.06 7.51 11.72
CA LEU A 33 2.18 8.18 12.37
C LEU A 33 2.00 9.69 12.30
N LEU A 34 2.29 10.38 13.42
CA LEU A 34 2.47 11.83 13.41
C LEU A 34 3.92 12.13 13.03
N VAL A 35 4.09 12.81 11.90
CA VAL A 35 5.39 13.25 11.41
C VAL A 35 5.83 14.52 12.13
N THR A 36 7.09 14.55 12.53
CA THR A 36 7.77 15.69 13.15
C THR A 36 8.89 16.22 12.25
N PRO A 37 9.44 17.41 12.53
CA PRO A 37 10.65 17.88 11.85
C PRO A 37 11.93 17.10 12.19
N ASP A 38 11.89 16.13 13.12
CA ASP A 38 13.07 15.35 13.51
C ASP A 38 13.00 13.95 12.88
N LYS A 39 13.93 13.67 11.96
CA LYS A 39 14.00 12.38 11.24
C LYS A 39 14.21 11.21 12.20
N GLU A 40 15.14 11.34 13.15
CA GLU A 40 15.47 10.26 14.09
C GLU A 40 14.25 9.94 14.97
N ARG A 41 13.54 10.98 15.41
CA ARG A 41 12.30 10.82 16.16
C ARG A 41 11.22 10.12 15.32
N ASN A 42 11.08 10.47 14.05
CA ASN A 42 10.12 9.82 13.15
C ASN A 42 10.44 8.33 12.97
N ILE A 43 11.73 7.97 12.78
CA ILE A 43 12.20 6.59 12.71
C ILE A 43 11.92 5.83 14.01
N ALA A 44 12.19 6.43 15.16
CA ALA A 44 11.89 5.82 16.46
C ALA A 44 10.38 5.59 16.67
N HIS A 45 9.53 6.54 16.26
CA HIS A 45 8.08 6.38 16.31
C HIS A 45 7.59 5.25 15.39
N ALA A 46 8.09 5.17 14.16
CA ALA A 46 7.76 4.12 13.21
C ALA A 46 8.18 2.73 13.74
N LEU A 47 9.39 2.61 14.27
CA LEU A 47 9.89 1.39 14.89
C LEU A 47 8.96 0.91 16.02
N LYS A 48 8.58 1.82 16.93
CA LYS A 48 7.67 1.49 18.03
C LYS A 48 6.31 1.00 17.53
N ALA A 49 5.73 1.66 16.52
CA ALA A 49 4.45 1.25 15.94
C ALA A 49 4.52 -0.14 15.28
N ILE A 50 5.61 -0.44 14.56
CA ILE A 50 5.86 -1.76 13.97
C ILE A 50 5.94 -2.83 15.07
N GLU A 51 6.69 -2.57 16.13
CA GLU A 51 6.83 -3.51 17.25
C GLU A 51 5.49 -3.74 17.97
N GLU A 52 4.68 -2.71 18.15
CA GLU A 52 3.34 -2.82 18.74
C GLU A 52 2.39 -3.64 17.85
N ALA A 53 2.42 -3.43 16.54
CA ALA A 53 1.64 -4.23 15.59
C ALA A 53 2.07 -5.71 15.62
N ALA A 54 3.37 -5.98 15.59
CA ALA A 54 3.92 -7.34 15.67
C ALA A 54 3.58 -8.04 16.98
N LYS A 55 3.66 -7.33 18.13
CA LYS A 55 3.24 -7.84 19.45
C LYS A 55 1.78 -8.30 19.47
N LYS A 56 0.92 -7.67 18.65
CA LYS A 56 -0.50 -8.05 18.50
C LYS A 56 -0.74 -9.12 17.41
N GLY A 57 0.35 -9.66 16.85
CA GLY A 57 0.38 -10.78 15.93
C GLY A 57 0.34 -10.40 14.45
N ALA A 58 0.59 -9.13 14.09
CA ALA A 58 0.71 -8.74 12.68
C ALA A 58 1.88 -9.49 12.03
N GLN A 59 1.64 -10.06 10.84
CA GLN A 59 2.67 -10.68 9.99
C GLN A 59 2.98 -9.81 8.77
N LEU A 60 2.11 -8.84 8.49
CA LEU A 60 2.32 -7.75 7.54
C LEU A 60 2.13 -6.43 8.27
N VAL A 61 3.05 -5.48 8.12
CA VAL A 61 2.89 -4.11 8.62
C VAL A 61 2.99 -3.11 7.47
N LEU A 62 2.13 -2.11 7.46
CA LEU A 62 2.07 -1.02 6.48
C LEU A 62 2.30 0.33 7.18
N LEU A 63 3.30 1.09 6.75
CA LEU A 63 3.55 2.47 7.17
C LEU A 63 2.90 3.49 6.22
N PRO A 64 2.68 4.76 6.64
CA PRO A 64 2.08 5.79 5.79
C PRO A 64 3.07 6.38 4.77
N GLU A 65 2.60 7.27 3.91
CA GLU A 65 3.44 8.01 2.95
C GLU A 65 4.34 9.05 3.65
N ILE A 66 5.56 9.25 3.13
CA ILE A 66 6.55 10.26 3.56
C ILE A 66 6.67 10.35 5.09
N TRP A 67 6.78 9.20 5.75
CA TRP A 67 6.72 9.14 7.21
C TRP A 67 8.01 9.59 7.90
N ASN A 68 9.14 9.61 7.19
CA ASN A 68 10.45 10.00 7.74
C ASN A 68 10.74 11.50 7.60
N SER A 69 9.90 12.26 6.89
CA SER A 69 10.17 13.63 6.47
C SER A 69 8.93 14.52 6.60
N SER A 70 9.13 15.81 6.91
CA SER A 70 8.07 16.79 6.74
C SER A 70 7.68 16.92 5.26
N TYR A 71 6.38 16.82 4.94
CA TYR A 71 5.91 16.81 3.56
C TYR A 71 5.83 18.22 2.99
N SER A 72 6.97 18.75 2.53
CA SER A 72 7.05 20.03 1.81
C SER A 72 8.17 20.01 0.77
N ASN A 73 8.01 20.78 -0.32
CA ASN A 73 8.98 20.82 -1.42
C ASN A 73 10.39 21.24 -0.98
N ASP A 74 10.52 22.03 0.10
CA ASP A 74 11.80 22.46 0.65
C ASP A 74 12.43 21.39 1.56
N SER A 75 11.61 20.57 2.22
CA SER A 75 12.08 19.51 3.12
C SER A 75 12.48 18.25 2.35
N LEU A 76 11.74 17.85 1.31
CA LEU A 76 11.97 16.58 0.62
C LEU A 76 13.45 16.36 0.21
N PRO A 77 14.20 17.35 -0.35
CA PRO A 77 15.61 17.16 -0.68
C PRO A 77 16.53 16.95 0.53
N VAL A 78 16.21 17.57 1.67
CA VAL A 78 17.00 17.52 2.91
C VAL A 78 16.87 16.15 3.58
N TYR A 79 15.66 15.58 3.54
CA TYR A 79 15.39 14.29 4.17
C TYR A 79 15.57 13.11 3.21
N ALA A 80 15.83 13.36 1.93
CA ALA A 80 16.02 12.30 0.95
C ALA A 80 17.18 11.37 1.33
N GLU A 81 16.92 10.07 1.24
CA GLU A 81 17.89 9.01 1.55
C GLU A 81 18.38 8.33 0.28
N ASP A 82 19.64 7.91 0.28
CA ASP A 82 20.19 7.06 -0.78
C ASP A 82 19.99 5.59 -0.37
N ILE A 83 18.89 5.02 -0.86
CA ILE A 83 18.46 3.67 -0.51
C ILE A 83 19.44 2.61 -1.01
N ASP A 84 20.08 2.85 -2.16
CA ASP A 84 20.99 1.89 -2.77
C ASP A 84 22.37 1.91 -2.09
N ALA A 85 22.80 3.07 -1.56
CA ALA A 85 23.99 3.17 -0.72
C ALA A 85 23.80 2.50 0.65
N GLY A 86 22.60 2.54 1.22
CA GLY A 86 22.28 1.93 2.52
C GLY A 86 23.05 2.55 3.70
N GLY A 87 23.09 1.84 4.84
CA GLY A 87 23.80 2.30 6.03
C GLY A 87 23.32 3.68 6.50
N ASP A 88 24.27 4.55 6.85
CA ASP A 88 23.99 5.92 7.31
C ASP A 88 23.35 6.81 6.23
N ALA A 89 23.46 6.44 4.95
CA ALA A 89 22.81 7.16 3.85
C ALA A 89 21.31 6.84 3.74
N SER A 90 20.86 5.74 4.34
CA SER A 90 19.44 5.39 4.42
C SER A 90 19.06 4.75 5.77
N PRO A 91 19.08 5.52 6.87
CA PRO A 91 18.75 5.02 8.20
C PRO A 91 17.31 4.49 8.29
N SER A 92 16.38 5.01 7.48
CA SER A 92 15.00 4.54 7.45
C SER A 92 14.92 3.10 6.92
N THR A 93 15.63 2.78 5.83
CA THR A 93 15.60 1.44 5.25
C THR A 93 16.42 0.43 6.05
N VAL A 94 17.51 0.87 6.70
CA VAL A 94 18.27 0.06 7.66
C VAL A 94 17.36 -0.38 8.81
N MET A 95 16.65 0.55 9.44
CA MET A 95 15.70 0.23 10.51
C MET A 95 14.62 -0.76 10.04
N LEU A 96 14.02 -0.55 8.87
CA LEU A 96 12.98 -1.43 8.32
C LEU A 96 13.50 -2.85 8.02
N SER A 97 14.71 -2.96 7.47
CA SER A 97 15.40 -4.22 7.22
C SER A 97 15.65 -5.00 8.52
N GLU A 98 16.22 -4.32 9.52
CA GLU A 98 16.55 -4.94 10.80
C GLU A 98 15.30 -5.40 11.57
N VAL A 99 14.26 -4.56 11.64
CA VAL A 99 13.04 -4.89 12.38
C VAL A 99 12.21 -5.98 11.68
N SER A 100 12.16 -5.99 10.34
CA SER A 100 11.46 -7.05 9.60
C SER A 100 12.12 -8.42 9.81
N TRP A 101 13.46 -8.49 9.80
CA TRP A 101 14.21 -9.70 10.13
C TRP A 101 14.03 -10.15 11.58
N ARG A 102 14.21 -9.22 12.53
CA ARG A 102 14.13 -9.50 13.97
C ARG A 102 12.75 -9.99 14.39
N LEU A 103 11.69 -9.38 13.87
CA LEU A 103 10.30 -9.73 14.19
C LEU A 103 9.74 -10.83 13.26
N LYS A 104 10.46 -11.18 12.19
CA LYS A 104 10.05 -12.15 11.17
C LYS A 104 8.71 -11.80 10.52
N ILE A 105 8.54 -10.54 10.15
CA ILE A 105 7.33 -10.00 9.52
C ILE A 105 7.64 -9.37 8.17
N THR A 106 6.67 -9.35 7.26
CA THR A 106 6.76 -8.55 6.04
C THR A 106 6.41 -7.10 6.36
N ILE A 107 7.13 -6.14 5.79
CA ILE A 107 6.85 -4.72 5.98
C ILE A 107 6.71 -4.04 4.62
N VAL A 108 5.55 -3.45 4.35
CA VAL A 108 5.41 -2.40 3.34
C VAL A 108 5.78 -1.11 4.04
N GLY A 109 7.00 -0.64 3.78
CA GLY A 109 7.68 0.39 4.55
C GLY A 109 7.10 1.78 4.41
N GLY A 110 5.86 1.93 3.93
CA GLY A 110 5.32 3.23 3.56
C GLY A 110 6.20 3.88 2.50
N SER A 111 6.18 5.20 2.40
CA SER A 111 7.13 5.88 1.52
C SER A 111 8.01 6.90 2.22
N MET A 112 9.11 7.24 1.56
CA MET A 112 10.10 8.24 1.98
C MET A 112 10.68 8.93 0.74
N PRO A 113 11.20 10.16 0.87
CA PRO A 113 11.96 10.77 -0.21
C PRO A 113 13.25 9.96 -0.44
N GLU A 114 13.48 9.54 -1.67
CA GLU A 114 14.70 8.87 -2.10
C GLU A 114 15.50 9.80 -2.99
N ARG A 115 16.82 9.79 -2.82
CA ARG A 115 17.77 10.37 -3.76
C ARG A 115 18.36 9.26 -4.63
N TYR A 116 18.23 9.40 -5.94
CA TYR A 116 18.82 8.50 -6.92
C TYR A 116 19.47 9.31 -8.04
N GLY A 117 20.80 9.39 -8.01
CA GLY A 117 21.55 10.35 -8.81
C GLY A 117 21.13 11.79 -8.51
N ASP A 118 20.85 12.57 -9.55
CA ASP A 118 20.43 13.98 -9.43
C ASP A 118 18.92 14.14 -9.19
N LYS A 119 18.17 13.03 -9.10
CA LYS A 119 16.72 13.03 -8.99
C LYS A 119 16.24 12.65 -7.60
N LEU A 120 15.03 13.09 -7.29
CA LEU A 120 14.30 12.74 -6.08
C LEU A 120 13.04 11.96 -6.43
N TYR A 121 12.71 10.94 -5.64
CA TYR A 121 11.51 10.12 -5.84
C TYR A 121 10.74 9.99 -4.52
N ASN A 122 9.43 9.79 -4.61
CA ASN A 122 8.61 9.32 -3.50
C ASN A 122 8.60 7.78 -3.56
N THR A 123 9.32 7.14 -2.64
CA THR A 123 9.68 5.73 -2.77
C THR A 123 9.09 4.88 -1.67
N CYS A 124 8.37 3.83 -2.04
CA CYS A 124 7.95 2.76 -1.13
C CYS A 124 8.86 1.53 -1.25
N CYS A 125 9.36 1.07 -0.11
CA CYS A 125 10.19 -0.14 -0.02
C CYS A 125 9.42 -1.27 0.65
N VAL A 126 9.55 -2.50 0.13
CA VAL A 126 8.95 -3.70 0.73
C VAL A 126 10.05 -4.61 1.25
N PHE A 127 10.00 -4.94 2.54
CA PHE A 127 10.95 -5.84 3.20
C PHE A 127 10.28 -7.17 3.51
N GLY A 128 10.98 -8.27 3.20
CA GLY A 128 10.53 -9.61 3.57
C GLY A 128 10.84 -9.93 5.04
N SER A 129 10.26 -11.02 5.55
CA SER A 129 10.49 -11.53 6.91
C SER A 129 11.95 -11.89 7.22
N ASN A 130 12.80 -11.94 6.20
CA ASN A 130 14.23 -12.20 6.28
C ASN A 130 15.09 -10.92 6.27
N GLY A 131 14.49 -9.73 6.34
CA GLY A 131 15.19 -8.44 6.29
C GLY A 131 15.55 -7.96 4.90
N LYS A 132 15.37 -8.79 3.86
CA LYS A 132 15.79 -8.38 2.51
C LYS A 132 14.79 -7.40 1.90
N LEU A 133 15.32 -6.38 1.22
CA LEU A 133 14.53 -5.53 0.33
C LEU A 133 14.03 -6.39 -0.85
N LYS A 134 12.71 -6.51 -0.97
CA LYS A 134 12.02 -7.34 -1.97
C LYS A 134 11.57 -6.52 -3.18
N ALA A 135 11.22 -5.26 -2.97
CA ALA A 135 10.82 -4.35 -4.02
C ALA A 135 11.01 -2.88 -3.61
N LYS A 136 11.23 -2.04 -4.62
CA LYS A 136 11.24 -0.57 -4.56
C LYS A 136 10.19 -0.07 -5.56
N HIS A 137 9.33 0.85 -5.14
CA HIS A 137 8.29 1.46 -5.97
C HIS A 137 8.41 2.98 -5.91
N TRP A 138 8.63 3.60 -7.07
CA TRP A 138 8.54 5.04 -7.22
C TRP A 138 7.12 5.43 -7.59
N LYS A 139 6.54 6.37 -6.83
CA LYS A 139 5.20 6.91 -7.08
C LYS A 139 5.06 7.32 -8.54
N ILE A 140 4.05 6.79 -9.21
CA ILE A 140 3.85 7.00 -10.66
C ILE A 140 3.12 8.31 -10.88
N HIS A 141 2.03 8.54 -10.14
CA HIS A 141 1.19 9.71 -10.30
C HIS A 141 1.49 10.72 -9.18
N LEU A 142 2.18 11.79 -9.53
CA LEU A 142 2.51 12.88 -8.61
C LEU A 142 1.28 13.77 -8.35
N PHE A 143 1.14 14.24 -7.11
CA PHE A 143 0.02 15.05 -6.68
C PHE A 143 0.27 16.52 -6.94
N ASP A 144 -0.21 16.99 -8.09
CA ASP A 144 -0.25 18.40 -8.44
C ASP A 144 -1.69 18.90 -8.33
N ILE A 145 -1.93 19.79 -7.38
CA ILE A 145 -3.23 20.38 -7.09
C ILE A 145 -3.13 21.90 -7.02
N ASP A 146 -4.09 22.56 -7.65
CA ASP A 146 -4.31 24.00 -7.52
C ASP A 146 -5.81 24.24 -7.39
N ILE A 147 -6.27 24.43 -6.15
CA ILE A 147 -7.63 24.87 -5.83
C ILE A 147 -7.51 26.33 -5.38
N PRO A 148 -7.92 27.30 -6.23
CA PRO A 148 -7.82 28.72 -5.93
C PRO A 148 -8.46 29.07 -4.58
N GLY A 149 -7.67 29.65 -3.68
CA GLY A 149 -8.12 30.08 -2.36
C GLY A 149 -8.18 28.98 -1.29
N GLU A 150 -7.89 27.72 -1.62
CA GLU A 150 -7.88 26.61 -0.65
C GLU A 150 -6.50 25.98 -0.49
N ILE A 151 -5.96 25.36 -1.56
CA ILE A 151 -4.71 24.62 -1.50
C ILE A 151 -4.01 24.64 -2.86
N THR A 152 -2.72 24.98 -2.84
CA THR A 152 -1.83 24.84 -3.98
C THR A 152 -0.63 24.01 -3.53
N PHE A 153 -0.44 22.85 -4.15
CA PHE A 153 0.71 21.98 -3.90
C PHE A 153 1.09 21.27 -5.19
N THR A 154 2.37 21.35 -5.55
CA THR A 154 2.91 20.77 -6.79
C THR A 154 4.05 19.84 -6.40
N GLU A 155 3.75 18.55 -6.25
CA GLU A 155 4.74 17.52 -5.92
C GLU A 155 5.80 17.39 -7.02
N SER A 156 5.38 17.53 -8.28
CA SER A 156 6.27 17.44 -9.46
C SER A 156 7.31 18.56 -9.57
N LYS A 157 7.19 19.62 -8.75
CA LYS A 157 8.23 20.65 -8.63
C LYS A 157 9.53 20.09 -8.05
N THR A 158 9.44 19.08 -7.19
CA THR A 158 10.58 18.53 -6.46
C THR A 158 10.81 17.05 -6.75
N LEU A 159 9.75 16.26 -6.89
CA LEU A 159 9.85 14.81 -7.09
C LEU A 159 9.70 14.42 -8.56
N THR A 160 10.36 13.35 -8.93
CA THR A 160 10.27 12.71 -10.25
C THR A 160 9.29 11.55 -10.18
N ALA A 161 8.47 11.40 -11.22
CA ALA A 161 7.53 10.28 -11.36
C ALA A 161 8.28 8.97 -11.67
N GLY A 162 7.78 7.87 -11.11
CA GLY A 162 8.15 6.52 -11.53
C GLY A 162 7.49 6.12 -12.85
N GLU A 163 8.08 5.15 -13.54
CA GLU A 163 7.59 4.66 -14.84
C GLU A 163 7.20 3.17 -14.81
N SER A 164 7.26 2.54 -13.63
CA SER A 164 7.15 1.08 -13.49
C SER A 164 6.13 0.66 -12.45
N LEU A 165 5.36 -0.36 -12.84
CA LEU A 165 4.41 -1.07 -11.99
C LEU A 165 5.15 -1.99 -11.02
N THR A 166 4.76 -2.00 -9.75
CA THR A 166 5.43 -2.83 -8.73
C THR A 166 4.48 -3.86 -8.14
N ILE A 167 4.76 -5.12 -8.44
CA ILE A 167 4.11 -6.31 -7.86
C ILE A 167 5.19 -7.17 -7.23
N VAL A 168 5.00 -7.58 -5.98
CA VAL A 168 6.02 -8.29 -5.21
C VAL A 168 5.44 -9.52 -4.50
N ASP A 169 6.13 -10.66 -4.62
CA ASP A 169 5.80 -11.88 -3.89
C ASP A 169 6.48 -11.92 -2.53
N THR A 170 5.66 -12.09 -1.49
CA THR A 170 6.07 -12.16 -0.08
C THR A 170 5.51 -13.41 0.58
N ASP A 171 5.93 -13.68 1.82
CA ASP A 171 5.44 -14.82 2.60
C ASP A 171 3.95 -14.68 3.00
N VAL A 172 3.41 -13.47 2.91
CA VAL A 172 1.99 -13.15 3.15
C VAL A 172 1.20 -12.95 1.85
N GLY A 173 1.80 -13.33 0.72
CA GLY A 173 1.21 -13.27 -0.61
C GLY A 173 1.79 -12.19 -1.52
N ARG A 174 1.28 -12.15 -2.75
CA ARG A 174 1.56 -11.12 -3.76
C ARG A 174 0.90 -9.79 -3.42
N ILE A 175 1.67 -8.70 -3.44
CA ILE A 175 1.21 -7.35 -3.12
C ILE A 175 1.46 -6.43 -4.33
N GLY A 176 0.45 -5.65 -4.71
CA GLY A 176 0.59 -4.53 -5.65
C GLY A 176 0.80 -3.23 -4.87
N ILE A 177 1.80 -2.43 -5.27
CA ILE A 177 2.19 -1.21 -4.54
C ILE A 177 1.83 0.02 -5.37
N GLY A 178 1.08 0.94 -4.78
CA GLY A 178 0.97 2.32 -5.24
C GLY A 178 1.19 3.26 -4.07
N ILE A 179 1.28 4.56 -4.31
CA ILE A 179 1.42 5.56 -3.25
C ILE A 179 0.36 6.66 -3.44
N CYS A 180 -0.47 6.84 -2.42
CA CYS A 180 -1.38 7.96 -2.26
C CYS A 180 -2.23 8.25 -3.50
N TYR A 181 -1.85 9.27 -4.27
CA TYR A 181 -2.55 9.74 -5.46
C TYR A 181 -2.68 8.67 -6.56
N ASP A 182 -1.79 7.68 -6.56
CA ASP A 182 -1.92 6.48 -7.41
C ASP A 182 -3.27 5.77 -7.24
N ILE A 183 -3.94 5.90 -6.09
CA ILE A 183 -5.25 5.30 -5.85
C ILE A 183 -6.35 5.89 -6.76
N GLN A 184 -6.19 7.11 -7.26
CA GLN A 184 -7.20 7.74 -8.11
C GLN A 184 -7.27 7.07 -9.49
N PHE A 185 -6.16 6.49 -9.94
CA PHE A 185 -5.99 5.90 -11.26
C PHE A 185 -6.41 4.44 -11.23
N GLN A 186 -7.68 4.19 -11.58
CA GLN A 186 -8.26 2.85 -11.58
C GLN A 186 -7.50 1.89 -12.50
N GLU A 187 -6.90 2.39 -13.56
CA GLU A 187 -6.05 1.65 -14.49
C GLU A 187 -4.92 0.94 -13.77
N LEU A 188 -4.32 1.59 -12.76
CA LEU A 188 -3.25 1.00 -11.96
C LEU A 188 -3.74 -0.22 -11.17
N ALA A 189 -4.87 -0.06 -10.46
CA ALA A 189 -5.49 -1.13 -9.70
C ALA A 189 -5.96 -2.28 -10.60
N MET A 190 -6.54 -1.95 -11.76
CA MET A 190 -6.94 -2.91 -12.78
C MET A 190 -5.75 -3.69 -13.31
N ILE A 191 -4.62 -3.04 -13.59
CA ILE A 191 -3.43 -3.74 -14.07
C ILE A 191 -2.83 -4.62 -12.97
N TYR A 192 -2.82 -4.19 -11.70
CA TYR A 192 -2.35 -5.03 -10.58
C TYR A 192 -3.24 -6.26 -10.36
N ALA A 193 -4.55 -6.11 -10.48
CA ALA A 193 -5.48 -7.23 -10.45
C ALA A 193 -5.35 -8.12 -11.70
N ALA A 194 -5.13 -7.52 -12.88
CA ALA A 194 -5.06 -8.25 -14.14
C ALA A 194 -3.70 -8.92 -14.39
N ARG A 195 -2.58 -8.42 -13.85
CA ARG A 195 -1.25 -9.06 -13.89
C ARG A 195 -1.15 -10.21 -12.89
N GLY A 196 -2.25 -10.95 -12.86
CA GLY A 196 -2.80 -11.41 -11.63
C GLY A 196 -4.10 -12.22 -11.72
N LEU A 197 -4.26 -13.03 -12.73
CA LEU A 197 -5.60 -13.36 -13.20
C LEU A 197 -6.55 -14.17 -12.29
N PHE A 198 -7.52 -13.47 -11.68
CA PHE A 198 -8.90 -13.88 -11.31
C PHE A 198 -9.23 -14.12 -9.82
N ILE A 199 -10.52 -14.34 -9.54
CA ILE A 199 -11.41 -13.57 -8.66
C ILE A 199 -12.29 -14.51 -7.79
N TYR A 200 -12.77 -14.00 -6.64
CA TYR A 200 -13.96 -14.37 -5.81
C TYR A 200 -13.75 -15.04 -4.42
N PRO A 201 -14.76 -14.98 -3.54
CA PRO A 201 -14.81 -14.21 -2.31
C PRO A 201 -14.21 -14.96 -1.12
N LEU A 202 -13.50 -14.25 -0.23
CA LEU A 202 -13.06 -14.86 1.02
C LEU A 202 -13.65 -14.14 2.24
N ASN A 203 -14.44 -14.92 2.99
CA ASN A 203 -14.92 -14.62 4.34
C ASN A 203 -13.75 -14.66 5.33
N HIS A 204 -13.00 -13.56 5.40
CA HIS A 204 -11.87 -13.46 6.31
C HIS A 204 -11.96 -12.15 7.09
N GLU A 205 -12.17 -12.26 8.40
CA GLU A 205 -12.11 -11.13 9.33
C GLU A 205 -10.74 -10.46 9.28
N MET A 206 -10.75 -9.17 8.95
CA MET A 206 -9.63 -8.26 9.12
C MET A 206 -9.75 -7.64 10.52
N ILE A 207 -8.74 -7.83 11.37
CA ILE A 207 -8.65 -7.13 12.65
C ILE A 207 -7.71 -5.97 12.42
N MET A 208 -8.27 -4.78 12.21
CA MET A 208 -7.52 -3.53 12.15
C MET A 208 -6.95 -3.22 13.53
N ILE A 209 -5.63 -3.03 13.58
CA ILE A 209 -4.94 -2.60 14.77
C ILE A 209 -4.30 -1.25 14.47
N SER A 210 -5.05 -0.18 14.74
CA SER A 210 -4.51 1.18 14.74
C SER A 210 -3.69 1.38 16.00
N THR A 211 -2.44 1.83 15.86
CA THR A 211 -1.64 2.39 16.98
C THR A 211 -1.61 3.90 16.80
N THR A 212 -2.65 4.57 17.31
CA THR A 212 -2.69 6.04 17.41
C THR A 212 -2.61 6.44 18.87
N PHE A 213 -1.74 7.40 19.20
CA PHE A 213 -1.93 8.22 20.40
C PHE A 213 -3.21 9.03 20.21
N ASP A 214 -4.04 9.08 21.26
CA ASP A 214 -5.32 9.77 21.31
C ASP A 214 -5.20 11.24 20.83
N ILE A 215 -5.89 11.56 19.73
CA ILE A 215 -6.49 12.87 19.52
C ILE A 215 -7.92 12.63 19.07
N LEU A 216 -8.86 13.01 19.94
CA LEU A 216 -10.30 12.98 19.72
C LEU A 216 -10.70 13.60 18.37
N ILE A 217 -11.37 12.84 17.50
CA ILE A 217 -12.60 13.26 16.83
C ILE A 217 -13.51 12.03 16.77
N GLY A 218 -14.63 12.08 17.50
CA GLY A 218 -15.56 10.97 17.61
C GLY A 218 -16.48 10.85 16.40
N TYR A 219 -16.78 9.61 16.01
CA TYR A 219 -18.08 9.23 15.46
C TYR A 219 -18.42 7.81 15.93
N ARG A 220 -19.51 7.72 16.69
CA ARG A 220 -20.21 6.50 17.03
C ARG A 220 -21.56 6.59 16.31
N LEU A 221 -21.84 5.69 15.37
CA LEU A 221 -23.22 5.42 14.97
C LEU A 221 -23.38 3.97 14.48
N LEU A 222 -24.46 3.35 14.98
CA LEU A 222 -24.92 1.99 14.75
C LEU A 222 -25.25 1.68 13.28
N LEU A 223 -25.26 0.38 12.92
CA LEU A 223 -26.48 -0.28 12.42
C LEU A 223 -26.38 -1.83 12.45
N HIS A 224 -27.35 -2.43 13.12
CA HIS A 224 -27.78 -3.83 12.99
C HIS A 224 -28.71 -3.98 11.77
N LEU A 225 -28.98 -5.26 11.38
CA LEU A 225 -29.95 -5.78 10.38
C LEU A 225 -29.30 -6.03 8.99
N PHE A 226 -29.33 -7.20 8.34
CA PHE A 226 -30.29 -8.31 8.29
C PHE A 226 -29.58 -9.66 7.99
N MET A 227 -30.06 -10.73 8.62
CA MET A 227 -29.88 -12.12 8.21
C MET A 227 -31.05 -12.54 7.31
N ASN A 228 -30.80 -13.07 6.10
CA ASN A 228 -31.40 -14.32 5.61
C ASN A 228 -30.78 -14.79 4.28
N PRO A 229 -30.59 -16.11 4.08
CA PRO A 229 -29.95 -16.70 2.91
C PRO A 229 -30.98 -17.14 1.85
N LEU A 230 -30.68 -17.07 0.56
CA LEU A 230 -31.09 -18.02 -0.50
C LEU A 230 -30.74 -17.48 -1.92
N HIS A 231 -30.04 -18.33 -2.66
CA HIS A 231 -29.89 -18.38 -4.13
C HIS A 231 -29.32 -17.17 -4.89
N TYR A 232 -28.00 -17.19 -5.11
CA TYR A 232 -27.45 -16.87 -6.44
C TYR A 232 -26.37 -17.89 -6.83
N THR A 233 -26.54 -18.42 -8.03
CA THR A 233 -25.91 -19.63 -8.56
C THR A 233 -24.44 -19.41 -8.92
N ARG A 234 -23.57 -20.05 -8.12
CA ARG A 234 -22.32 -20.73 -8.48
C ARG A 234 -21.90 -20.68 -9.97
N LEU A 235 -20.97 -19.77 -10.29
CA LEU A 235 -19.98 -19.87 -11.38
C LEU A 235 -18.69 -19.18 -10.89
N MET A 236 -18.07 -19.76 -9.87
CA MET A 236 -16.76 -19.39 -9.34
C MET A 236 -15.67 -20.08 -10.16
N PHE A 237 -14.88 -19.32 -10.91
CA PHE A 237 -13.61 -19.78 -11.49
C PHE A 237 -12.45 -18.89 -10.99
N LEU A 238 -11.48 -19.58 -10.37
CA LEU A 238 -10.21 -19.14 -9.76
C LEU A 238 -9.24 -18.46 -10.77
N HIS A 239 -8.14 -17.75 -10.47
CA HIS A 239 -7.38 -17.10 -9.36
C HIS A 239 -6.05 -16.66 -10.00
N LEU A 240 -5.37 -15.52 -9.70
CA LEU A 240 -3.88 -15.35 -9.87
C LEU A 240 -3.18 -14.00 -9.52
N GLY A 241 -3.74 -13.04 -8.75
CA GLY A 241 -3.26 -11.63 -8.74
C GLY A 241 -2.61 -11.04 -7.53
N ALA A 242 -2.40 -9.73 -7.55
CA ALA A 242 -2.08 -9.02 -6.31
C ALA A 242 -3.21 -9.34 -5.32
N HIS A 243 -2.89 -10.10 -4.27
CA HIS A 243 -3.85 -10.49 -3.25
C HIS A 243 -4.20 -9.31 -2.34
N LEU A 244 -3.30 -8.32 -2.29
CA LEU A 244 -3.45 -7.08 -1.56
C LEU A 244 -2.95 -5.93 -2.44
N LEU A 245 -3.67 -4.83 -2.44
CA LEU A 245 -3.16 -3.55 -2.92
C LEU A 245 -2.82 -2.69 -1.71
N CYS A 246 -1.62 -2.12 -1.69
CA CYS A 246 -1.19 -1.21 -0.63
C CYS A 246 -0.96 0.17 -1.24
N PHE A 247 -1.63 1.16 -0.66
CA PHE A 247 -1.48 2.57 -1.00
C PHE A 247 -1.14 3.37 0.28
N PRO A 248 0.14 3.40 0.72
CA PRO A 248 0.57 4.36 1.73
C PRO A 248 0.13 5.76 1.30
N GLY A 249 -0.49 6.52 2.19
CA GLY A 249 -1.02 7.84 1.85
C GLY A 249 -0.88 8.85 2.96
N ALA A 250 -0.67 10.11 2.57
CA ALA A 250 -0.71 11.29 3.40
C ALA A 250 -1.75 12.26 2.81
N PHE A 251 -3.02 11.99 3.09
CA PHE A 251 -4.14 12.77 2.55
C PHE A 251 -4.31 14.09 3.31
N ASN A 252 -4.55 15.16 2.57
CA ASN A 252 -4.94 16.43 3.16
C ASN A 252 -6.36 16.35 3.75
N LEU A 253 -6.67 17.29 4.65
CA LEU A 253 -7.96 17.35 5.36
C LEU A 253 -9.12 17.86 4.49
N THR A 254 -8.85 18.40 3.30
CA THR A 254 -9.86 18.93 2.38
C THR A 254 -10.46 17.80 1.54
N THR A 255 -9.62 17.05 0.82
CA THR A 255 -10.04 15.95 -0.08
C THR A 255 -10.14 14.61 0.64
N GLY A 256 -9.41 14.42 1.75
CA GLY A 256 -9.39 13.18 2.51
C GLY A 256 -10.77 12.71 2.97
N PRO A 257 -11.52 13.51 3.74
CA PRO A 257 -12.85 13.14 4.23
C PRO A 257 -13.87 12.82 3.12
N LEU A 258 -13.70 13.42 1.94
CA LEU A 258 -14.62 13.26 0.82
C LEU A 258 -14.33 12.00 0.01
N HIS A 259 -13.05 11.72 -0.26
CA HIS A 259 -12.67 10.75 -1.29
C HIS A 259 -11.93 9.53 -0.74
N TRP A 260 -11.24 9.60 0.41
CA TRP A 260 -10.29 8.57 0.81
C TRP A 260 -10.93 7.19 1.05
N GLU A 261 -11.98 7.12 1.87
CA GLU A 261 -12.69 5.85 2.10
C GLU A 261 -13.38 5.37 0.82
N LEU A 262 -14.02 6.29 0.08
CA LEU A 262 -14.75 5.99 -1.14
C LEU A 262 -13.85 5.34 -2.20
N MET A 263 -12.68 5.93 -2.46
CA MET A 263 -11.74 5.43 -3.46
C MET A 263 -11.22 4.05 -3.07
N GLN A 264 -10.79 3.86 -1.82
CA GLN A 264 -10.29 2.55 -1.39
C GLN A 264 -11.36 1.46 -1.51
N ARG A 265 -12.60 1.73 -1.11
CA ARG A 265 -13.73 0.80 -1.28
C ARG A 265 -14.04 0.52 -2.75
N ALA A 266 -13.99 1.53 -3.61
CA ALA A 266 -14.18 1.37 -5.05
C ALA A 266 -13.07 0.48 -5.64
N ARG A 267 -11.79 0.77 -5.35
CA ARG A 267 -10.64 -0.05 -5.80
C ARG A 267 -10.75 -1.49 -5.35
N ALA A 268 -11.10 -1.71 -4.08
CA ALA A 268 -11.29 -3.05 -3.55
C ALA A 268 -12.44 -3.81 -4.24
N THR A 269 -13.59 -3.15 -4.40
CA THR A 269 -14.80 -3.76 -4.99
C THR A 269 -14.60 -4.06 -6.47
N ASP A 270 -14.10 -3.10 -7.25
CA ASP A 270 -13.93 -3.23 -8.70
C ASP A 270 -12.90 -4.32 -9.07
N ASN A 271 -11.90 -4.50 -8.22
CA ASN A 271 -10.79 -5.43 -8.46
C ASN A 271 -10.89 -6.72 -7.64
N GLN A 272 -11.92 -6.85 -6.80
CA GLN A 272 -12.15 -7.98 -5.89
C GLN A 272 -10.92 -8.32 -5.04
N VAL A 273 -10.26 -7.26 -4.58
CA VAL A 273 -9.17 -7.29 -3.61
C VAL A 273 -9.68 -6.76 -2.26
N ARG A 274 -8.92 -6.96 -1.19
CA ARG A 274 -9.36 -6.51 0.14
C ARG A 274 -9.22 -4.99 0.32
N TYR A 275 -10.17 -4.43 1.06
CA TYR A 275 -10.14 -3.10 1.69
C TYR A 275 -9.81 -3.27 3.18
#